data_AF-A0A4U9RK99-F1
#
_entry.id   AF-A0A4U9RK99-F1
#
_cell.length_a   1.000
_cell.length_b   1.000
_cell.length_c   1.000
_cell.angle_alpha   90.00
_cell.angle_beta   90.00
_cell.angle_gamma   90.00
#
_symmetry.space_group_name_H-M   'P 1'
#
loop_
_entity.id
_entity.type
_entity.pdbx_description
1 polymer ?
#
loop_
_entity_poly.entity_id
_entity_poly.type
_entity_poly.pdbx_seq_one_letter_code
_entity_poly.pdbx_strand_id
1 'polypeptide(L)' 'MSELNCLRCNGKMEYLKEYRFDSQDNNRGFLGKIFDVEEQLIFKVYVCHRCGHSEFFYMGAKHGLDGWNDW' A
#
# COMPACT_ATOMS: atom_id res chain seq x y z
N MET A 1 -5.62 19.98 -9.54
CA MET A 1 -5.68 18.51 -9.33
C MET A 1 -6.19 17.89 -10.61
N SER A 2 -5.39 17.05 -11.26
CA SER A 2 -5.84 16.24 -12.39
C SER A 2 -6.78 15.14 -11.88
N GLU A 3 -7.93 14.96 -12.53
CA GLU A 3 -8.83 13.85 -12.23
C GLU A 3 -8.20 12.52 -12.67
N LEU A 4 -8.31 11.48 -11.82
CA LEU A 4 -7.82 10.13 -12.12
C LEU A 4 -8.90 9.37 -12.91
N ASN A 5 -8.52 8.80 -14.05
CA ASN A 5 -9.41 8.02 -14.91
C ASN A 5 -9.08 6.53 -14.84
N CYS A 6 -10.12 5.69 -14.79
CA CYS A 6 -10.01 4.25 -14.70
C CYS A 6 -9.37 3.67 -15.96
N LEU A 7 -8.31 2.87 -15.79
CA LEU A 7 -7.61 2.24 -16.93
C LEU A 7 -8.46 1.25 -17.72
N ARG A 8 -9.55 0.74 -17.13
CA ARG A 8 -10.43 -0.25 -17.77
C ARG A 8 -11.54 0.37 -18.61
N CYS A 9 -12.18 1.45 -18.14
CA CYS A 9 -13.38 2.01 -18.77
C CYS A 9 -13.36 3.53 -18.92
N ASN A 10 -12.23 4.17 -18.60
CA ASN A 10 -12.03 5.62 -18.62
C ASN A 10 -13.08 6.40 -17.79
N GLY A 11 -13.75 5.74 -16.84
CA GLY A 11 -14.63 6.37 -15.87
C GLY A 11 -13.84 7.06 -14.77
N LYS A 12 -14.45 8.03 -14.09
CA LYS A 12 -13.83 8.71 -12.93
C LYS A 12 -13.51 7.70 -11.83
N MET A 13 -12.31 7.84 -11.26
CA MET A 13 -11.86 7.09 -10.10
C MET A 13 -12.09 7.91 -8.83
N GLU A 14 -12.60 7.27 -7.78
CA GLU A 14 -12.82 7.90 -6.48
C GLU A 14 -11.91 7.28 -5.44
N TYR A 15 -11.39 8.11 -4.54
CA TYR A 15 -10.55 7.64 -3.44
C TYR A 15 -11.41 6.83 -2.46
N LEU A 16 -10.98 5.62 -2.17
CA LEU A 16 -11.66 4.77 -1.18
C LEU A 16 -11.01 4.92 0.19
N LYS A 17 -9.74 4.51 0.31
CA LYS A 17 -8.98 4.54 1.55
C LYS A 17 -7.49 4.28 1.31
N GLU A 18 -6.71 4.57 2.34
CA GLU A 18 -5.36 4.05 2.49
C GLU A 18 -5.43 2.63 3.06
N TYR A 19 -4.65 1.72 2.48
CA TYR A 19 -4.50 0.35 2.94
C TYR A 19 -3.05 0.10 3.33
N ARG A 20 -2.85 -0.58 4.46
CA ARG A 20 -1.55 -0.97 4.98
C ARG A 20 -1.49 -2.49 4.95
N PHE A 21 -0.56 -3.04 4.19
CA PHE A 21 -0.31 -4.47 4.15
C PHE A 21 0.85 -4.77 5.09
N ASP A 22 0.58 -5.58 6.11
CA ASP A 22 1.64 -6.22 6.86
C ASP A 22 2.30 -7.24 5.93
N SER A 23 3.62 -7.18 5.79
CA SER A 23 4.39 -8.21 5.07
C SER A 23 4.39 -9.51 5.88
N GLN A 24 3.26 -10.21 5.94
CA GLN A 24 3.20 -11.58 6.42
C GLN A 24 3.74 -12.51 5.33
N ASP A 25 5.07 -12.54 5.18
CA ASP A 25 5.67 -13.46 4.22
C ASP A 25 5.92 -14.84 4.84
N ASN A 26 5.17 -15.82 4.35
CA ASN A 26 5.34 -17.26 4.53
C ASN A 26 6.58 -17.81 3.77
N ASN A 27 7.47 -16.93 3.30
CA ASN A 27 8.66 -17.30 2.54
C ASN A 27 9.96 -16.80 3.21
N ARG A 28 10.07 -16.94 4.53
CA ARG A 28 11.31 -16.66 5.29
C ARG A 28 12.35 -17.76 5.05
N GLY A 29 13.01 -17.71 3.89
CA GLY A 29 14.30 -18.36 3.68
C GLY A 29 15.37 -17.84 4.64
N PHE A 30 16.51 -18.54 4.72
CA PHE A 30 17.61 -18.42 5.71
C PHE A 30 18.16 -17.00 6.01
N LEU A 31 17.79 -15.96 5.25
CA LEU A 31 18.15 -14.56 5.47
C LEU A 31 17.11 -13.76 6.30
N GLY A 32 15.95 -14.35 6.62
CA GLY A 32 14.82 -13.69 7.28
C GLY A 32 14.95 -13.38 8.78
N LYS A 33 16.17 -13.43 9.35
CA LYS A 33 16.43 -13.14 10.78
C LYS A 33 17.16 -11.82 11.04
N ILE A 34 17.71 -11.18 10.01
CA ILE A 34 18.43 -9.91 10.15
C ILE A 34 17.51 -8.71 9.83
N PHE A 35 16.36 -8.99 9.20
CA PHE A 35 15.32 -8.02 8.85
C PHE A 35 14.05 -8.28 9.68
N ASP A 36 14.15 -8.36 11.00
CA ASP A 36 13.00 -8.33 11.93
C ASP A 36 12.33 -6.93 11.99
N VAL A 37 12.42 -6.17 10.89
CA VAL A 37 11.78 -4.89 10.70
C VAL A 37 10.52 -5.17 9.89
N GLU A 38 9.41 -5.27 10.61
CA GLU A 38 8.07 -5.43 10.06
C GLU A 38 7.79 -4.30 9.05
N GLU A 39 8.04 -4.57 7.77
CA GLU A 39 7.81 -3.62 6.68
C GLU A 39 6.32 -3.58 6.37
N GLN A 40 5.68 -2.45 6.66
CA GLN A 40 4.28 -2.20 6.27
C GLN A 40 4.24 -1.44 4.95
N LEU A 41 3.74 -2.07 3.89
CA LEU A 41 3.55 -1.42 2.60
C LEU A 41 2.26 -0.60 2.61
N ILE A 42 2.35 0.67 2.23
CA ILE A 42 1.23 1.63 2.25
C ILE A 42 0.77 1.88 0.82
N PHE A 43 -0.53 1.76 0.59
CA PHE A 43 -1.15 2.04 -0.71
C PHE A 43 -2.37 2.95 -0.55
N LYS A 44 -2.56 3.89 -1.47
CA LYS A 44 -3.87 4.53 -1.66
C LYS A 44 -4.67 3.73 -2.67
N VAL A 45 -5.91 3.41 -2.32
CA VAL A 45 -6.82 2.65 -3.17
C VAL A 45 -7.86 3.58 -3.75
N TYR A 46 -8.01 3.53 -5.07
CA TYR A 46 -9.06 4.22 -5.79
C TYR A 46 -9.96 3.20 -6.47
N VAL A 47 -11.27 3.48 -6.55
CA VAL A 47 -12.26 2.57 -7.12
C VAL A 47 -13.06 3.28 -8.22
N CYS A 48 -13.30 2.57 -9.32
CA CYS A 48 -14.22 3.00 -10.35
C CYS A 48 -15.64 2.51 -10.06
N HIS A 49 -16.57 3.40 -9.73
CA HIS A 49 -17.98 3.03 -9.51
C HIS A 49 -18.71 2.54 -10.76
N ARG A 50 -18.16 2.79 -11.97
CA ARG A 50 -18.75 2.32 -13.23
C ARG A 50 -18.51 0.83 -13.49
N CYS A 51 -17.31 0.32 -13.17
CA CYS A 51 -16.92 -1.05 -13.53
C CYS A 51 -16.35 -1.89 -12.39
N GLY A 52 -16.25 -1.32 -11.18
CA GLY A 52 -15.71 -1.99 -9.99
C GLY A 52 -14.20 -2.23 -10.02
N HIS A 53 -13.46 -1.68 -10.99
CA HIS A 53 -12.00 -1.79 -11.02
C HIS A 53 -11.38 -0.94 -9.92
N SER A 54 -10.42 -1.53 -9.20
CA SER A 54 -9.68 -0.87 -8.13
C SER A 54 -8.22 -0.73 -8.52
N GLU A 55 -7.64 0.45 -8.30
CA GLU A 55 -6.24 0.76 -8.60
C GLU A 55 -5.52 1.11 -7.30
N PHE A 56 -4.34 0.52 -7.11
CA PHE A 56 -3.51 0.66 -5.91
C PHE A 56 -2.29 1.50 -6.26
N PHE A 57 -2.12 2.62 -5.56
CA PHE A 57 -0.99 3.53 -5.73
C PHE A 57 -0.06 3.37 -4.54
N TYR A 58 1.15 2.87 -4.81
CA TYR A 58 2.17 2.70 -3.78
C TYR A 58 2.59 4.05 -3.21
N MET A 59 2.53 4.17 -1.88
CA MET A 59 2.87 5.39 -1.15
C MET A 59 4.22 5.29 -0.44
N GLY A 60 4.73 4.07 -0.21
CA GLY A 60 5.97 3.84 0.53
C GLY A 60 5.86 2.61 1.44
N ALA A 61 6.97 2.30 2.10
CA ALA A 61 7.06 1.31 3.16
C ALA A 61 7.35 2.02 4.48
N LYS A 62 6.69 1.59 5.57
CA LYS A 62 7.07 1.99 6.93
C LYS A 62 7.89 0.87 7.55
N HIS A 63 9.07 1.20 8.01
CA HIS A 63 9.96 0.29 8.74
C HIS A 63 9.74 0.50 10.24
N GLY A 64 9.55 -0.57 11.02
CA GLY A 64 9.24 -0.52 12.45
C GLY A 64 10.33 0.02 13.40
N LEU A 65 11.34 0.77 12.95
CA LEU A 65 12.43 1.28 13.80
C LEU A 65 12.29 2.75 14.22
N ASP A 66 11.15 3.39 13.96
CA ASP A 66 10.94 4.82 14.28
C ASP A 66 10.27 5.03 15.65
N GLY A 67 10.48 4.11 16.60
CA GLY A 67 9.82 4.09 17.92
C GLY A 67 10.76 4.10 19.12
N TRP A 68 12.07 4.27 18.93
CA TRP A 68 13.06 4.38 20.00
C TRP A 68 13.95 5.60 19.75
N ASN A 69 13.39 6.79 19.97
CA ASN A 69 14.11 8.00 20.39
C ASN A 69 13.12 9.17 20.52
N ASP A 70 12.32 9.14 21.58
CA ASP A 70 11.91 10.39 22.24
C ASP A 70 13.14 10.91 23.00
N TRP A 71 13.72 12.02 22.54
CA TRP A 71 14.66 12.88 23.29
C TRP A 71 14.10 14.30 23.27
#